data_AF-A0A2D7IZW6-F1
#
_entry.id   AF-A0A2D7IZW6-F1
#
_cell.length_a   1.000
_cell.length_b   1.000
_cell.length_c   1.000
_cell.angle_alpha   90.00
_cell.angle_beta   90.00
_cell.angle_gamma   90.00
#
_symmetry.space_group_name_H-M   'P 1'
#
loop_
_entity.id
_entity.type
_entity.pdbx_description
1 polymer ?
#
loop_
_entity_poly.entity_id
_entity_poly.type
_entity_poly.pdbx_seq_one_letter_code
_entity_poly.pdbx_strand_id
1 'polypeptide(L)'
;MRNDMTANGFSSFKNDGSGMSRIDSAVSEFVATLPSPDLFAVLGATAIAIVAILLVVLLVLVIFTLSRRLQQASSEAAMRNDETPGNKIMIAHFSGSKGGSVRRQLGKALETYLPEFNFGSPFYIGYCGLKLDAIDFAYTEQDHARLKALFEASGADLIAWGGALPDSKAQRLCFTTRDMIATNRPQAFFMLTLEGDVAEWGEDELRTMAYVAGRRLRPALGRPADFRADRLMPILHAMEKLLNAETPPTGRAAVELEEDFAAGALHVGDQVNSLEWLDKAASLRARMLSQMKPDDNLLRWSRAKIDLGRAMCLQCEHKFESAKLQDGMNHVREGIEAGRADPRLKYTETGVAALRRAEGVLESRRRFSIRWNN
;
A
#
# COMPACT_ATOMS: atom_id res chain seq x y z
N MET A 1 112.56 -61.19 58.04
CA MET A 1 112.27 -62.49 57.41
C MET A 1 110.78 -62.73 57.56
N ARG A 2 109.93 -62.80 56.54
CA ARG A 2 110.07 -63.15 55.13
C ARG A 2 108.87 -62.51 54.39
N ASN A 3 109.11 -61.99 53.19
CA ASN A 3 108.12 -61.43 52.27
C ASN A 3 107.17 -62.50 51.73
N ASP A 4 105.95 -62.10 51.35
CA ASP A 4 105.43 -62.12 49.96
C ASP A 4 103.95 -61.68 49.98
N MET A 5 103.64 -60.51 49.40
CA MET A 5 103.15 -60.29 48.02
C MET A 5 101.75 -60.84 47.72
N THR A 6 100.82 -59.89 47.50
CA THR A 6 99.71 -59.83 46.51
C THR A 6 98.59 -58.94 47.10
N ALA A 7 97.81 -58.12 46.40
CA ALA A 7 97.82 -57.56 45.05
C ALA A 7 96.73 -56.45 45.04
N ASN A 8 97.02 -55.33 44.36
CA ASN A 8 96.15 -54.45 43.57
C ASN A 8 94.65 -54.25 43.89
N GLY A 9 94.21 -52.98 43.83
CA GLY A 9 92.83 -52.69 43.41
C GLY A 9 92.31 -51.28 43.69
N PHE A 10 92.70 -50.30 42.87
CA PHE A 10 92.05 -48.99 42.73
C PHE A 10 90.62 -49.19 42.15
N SER A 11 89.58 -48.61 42.76
CA SER A 11 88.27 -48.42 42.13
C SER A 11 87.71 -47.05 42.56
N SER A 12 87.84 -46.04 41.71
CA SER A 12 86.89 -45.66 40.65
C SER A 12 85.56 -45.17 41.22
N PHE A 13 85.44 -43.84 41.31
CA PHE A 13 84.17 -43.10 41.37
C PHE A 13 83.21 -43.68 40.33
N LYS A 14 82.10 -44.29 40.79
CA LYS A 14 81.00 -44.69 39.93
C LYS A 14 79.84 -43.73 40.19
N ASN A 15 79.55 -42.95 39.17
CA ASN A 15 78.46 -41.99 39.11
C ASN A 15 77.15 -42.78 39.05
N ASP A 16 76.34 -42.71 40.10
CA ASP A 16 75.06 -43.42 40.19
C ASP A 16 74.02 -42.77 39.26
N GLY A 17 73.75 -43.43 38.13
CA GLY A 17 72.70 -43.10 37.16
C GLY A 17 71.28 -43.37 37.66
N SER A 18 70.95 -43.06 38.93
CA SER A 18 69.63 -43.31 39.53
C SER A 18 68.65 -42.13 39.45
N GLY A 19 69.13 -40.93 39.10
CA GLY A 19 68.29 -39.75 38.88
C GLY A 19 67.59 -39.73 37.51
N MET A 20 68.23 -40.34 36.50
CA MET A 20 67.72 -40.33 35.12
C MET A 20 66.53 -41.30 34.94
N SER A 21 66.54 -42.47 35.61
CA SER A 21 65.48 -43.47 35.46
C SER A 21 64.14 -43.08 36.08
N ARG A 22 64.13 -42.22 37.12
CA ARG A 22 62.91 -41.69 37.73
C ARG A 22 62.26 -40.57 36.92
N ILE A 23 63.08 -39.78 36.23
CA ILE A 23 62.59 -38.75 35.29
C ILE A 23 62.02 -39.45 34.06
N ASP A 24 62.72 -40.45 33.52
CA ASP A 24 62.23 -41.24 32.39
C ASP A 24 60.93 -41.99 32.71
N SER A 25 60.78 -42.52 33.93
CA SER A 25 59.53 -43.17 34.35
C SER A 25 58.37 -42.18 34.49
N ALA A 26 58.59 -41.02 35.12
CA ALA A 26 57.56 -39.99 35.29
C ALA A 26 57.16 -39.34 33.95
N VAL A 27 58.12 -39.17 33.03
CA VAL A 27 57.86 -38.71 31.66
C VAL A 27 57.07 -39.77 30.89
N SER A 28 57.38 -41.06 31.07
CA SER A 28 56.62 -42.14 30.41
C SER A 28 55.17 -42.26 30.92
N GLU A 29 54.92 -42.05 32.21
CA GLU A 29 53.57 -42.02 32.80
C GLU A 29 52.78 -40.79 32.36
N PHE A 30 53.43 -39.63 32.21
CA PHE A 30 52.82 -38.42 31.67
C PHE A 30 52.47 -38.59 30.18
N VAL A 31 53.37 -39.19 29.39
CA VAL A 31 53.10 -39.50 27.97
C VAL A 31 52.00 -40.55 27.82
N ALA A 32 51.89 -41.50 28.74
CA ALA A 32 50.82 -42.50 28.78
C ALA A 32 49.46 -41.94 29.25
N THR A 33 49.43 -40.80 29.95
CA THR A 33 48.21 -40.10 30.37
C THR A 33 47.76 -39.02 29.38
N LEU A 34 48.58 -38.69 28.38
CA LEU A 34 48.13 -37.89 27.24
C LEU A 34 47.15 -38.70 26.39
N PRO A 35 46.01 -38.12 25.98
CA PRO A 35 45.12 -38.76 25.01
C PRO A 35 45.94 -39.20 23.78
N SER A 36 45.63 -40.38 23.23
CA SER A 36 46.38 -40.90 22.09
C SER A 36 46.49 -39.84 20.98
N PRO A 37 47.60 -39.78 20.22
CA PRO A 37 47.77 -38.85 19.09
C PRO A 37 46.58 -38.87 18.12
N ASP A 38 45.95 -40.04 17.99
CA ASP A 38 44.74 -40.26 17.21
C ASP A 38 43.54 -39.44 17.72
N LEU A 39 43.39 -39.26 19.03
CA LEU A 39 42.29 -38.50 19.63
C LEU A 39 42.45 -37.00 19.37
N PHE A 40 43.68 -36.47 19.42
CA PHE A 40 43.96 -35.09 19.01
C PHE A 40 43.79 -34.88 17.51
N ALA A 41 44.15 -35.86 16.68
CA ALA A 41 43.91 -35.81 15.24
C ALA A 41 42.42 -35.81 14.91
N VAL A 42 41.61 -36.64 15.58
CA VAL A 42 40.15 -36.68 15.42
C VAL A 42 39.49 -35.39 15.93
N LEU A 43 39.91 -34.85 17.08
CA LEU A 43 39.43 -33.56 17.60
C LEU A 43 39.82 -32.39 16.69
N GLY A 44 41.03 -32.39 16.14
CA GLY A 44 41.49 -31.39 15.18
C GLY A 44 40.72 -31.46 13.86
N ALA A 45 40.51 -32.66 13.31
CA ALA A 45 39.75 -32.87 12.10
C ALA A 45 38.27 -32.49 12.26
N THR A 46 37.65 -32.81 13.39
CA THR A 46 36.26 -32.41 13.69
C THR A 46 36.13 -30.90 13.88
N ALA A 47 37.07 -30.24 14.56
CA ALA A 47 37.09 -28.79 14.68
C ALA A 47 37.22 -28.09 13.31
N ILE A 48 38.10 -28.58 12.44
CA ILE A 48 38.26 -28.05 11.07
C ILE A 48 36.97 -28.27 10.26
N ALA A 49 36.34 -29.43 10.37
CA ALA A 49 35.07 -29.71 9.69
C ALA A 49 33.95 -28.78 10.14
N ILE A 50 33.83 -28.50 11.45
CA ILE A 50 32.84 -27.56 12.00
C ILE A 50 33.11 -26.14 11.48
N VAL A 51 34.37 -25.68 11.49
CA VAL A 51 34.73 -24.35 10.96
C VAL A 51 34.45 -24.25 9.46
N ALA A 52 34.74 -25.30 8.69
CA ALA A 52 34.42 -25.35 7.26
C ALA A 52 32.91 -25.26 7.03
N ILE A 53 32.08 -25.99 7.81
CA ILE A 53 30.62 -25.90 7.73
C ILE A 53 30.15 -24.49 8.09
N LEU A 54 30.67 -23.88 9.15
CA LEU A 54 30.32 -22.51 9.56
C LEU A 54 30.67 -21.49 8.47
N LEU A 55 31.83 -21.64 7.82
CA LEU A 55 32.23 -20.79 6.70
C LEU A 55 31.30 -20.96 5.50
N VAL A 56 30.89 -22.19 5.17
CA VAL A 56 29.90 -22.45 4.11
C VAL A 56 28.54 -21.84 4.46
N VAL A 57 28.06 -21.99 5.69
CA VAL A 57 26.80 -21.38 6.14
C VAL A 57 26.88 -19.86 6.05
N LEU A 58 27.98 -19.25 6.51
CA LEU A 58 28.19 -17.80 6.43
C LEU A 58 28.25 -17.32 4.98
N LEU A 59 28.96 -18.04 4.10
CA LEU A 59 29.01 -17.75 2.66
C LEU A 59 27.61 -17.77 2.05
N VAL A 60 26.82 -18.81 2.36
CA VAL A 60 25.44 -18.94 1.87
C VAL A 60 24.58 -17.77 2.35
N LEU A 61 24.66 -17.39 3.64
CA LEU A 61 23.93 -16.24 4.19
C LEU A 61 24.34 -14.91 3.52
N VAL A 62 25.64 -14.71 3.28
CA VAL A 62 26.16 -13.53 2.56
C VAL A 62 25.63 -13.52 1.14
N ILE A 63 25.67 -14.64 0.41
CA ILE A 63 25.13 -14.74 -0.95
C ILE A 63 23.63 -14.43 -0.97
N PHE A 64 22.85 -14.97 -0.03
CA PHE A 64 21.41 -14.71 0.05
C PHE A 64 21.10 -13.24 0.33
N THR A 65 21.84 -12.60 1.24
CA THR A 65 21.62 -11.18 1.57
C THR A 65 22.07 -10.26 0.42
N LEU A 66 23.20 -10.56 -0.23
CA LEU A 66 23.69 -9.82 -1.38
C LEU A 66 22.76 -9.95 -2.58
N SER A 67 22.28 -11.17 -2.86
CA SER A 67 21.33 -11.46 -3.93
C SER A 67 20.04 -10.66 -3.78
N ARG A 68 19.47 -10.60 -2.57
CA ARG A 68 18.26 -9.79 -2.30
C ARG A 68 18.49 -8.29 -2.55
N ARG A 69 19.64 -7.76 -2.13
CA ARG A 69 20.00 -6.36 -2.38
C ARG A 69 20.22 -6.06 -3.86
N LEU A 70 20.88 -6.97 -4.57
CA LEU A 70 21.08 -6.86 -6.02
C LEU A 70 19.76 -6.92 -6.79
N GLN A 71 18.86 -7.83 -6.41
CA GLN A 71 17.54 -7.95 -7.03
C GLN A 71 16.69 -6.70 -6.80
N GLN A 72 16.79 -6.11 -5.61
CA GLN A 72 16.11 -4.84 -5.33
C GLN A 72 16.71 -3.70 -6.16
N ALA A 73 18.04 -3.52 -6.13
CA ALA A 73 18.71 -2.48 -6.91
C ALA A 73 18.46 -2.63 -8.42
N SER A 74 18.42 -3.87 -8.94
CA SER A 74 18.09 -4.12 -10.34
C SER A 74 16.65 -3.77 -10.67
N SER A 75 15.69 -4.04 -9.77
CA SER A 75 14.29 -3.65 -9.97
C SER A 75 14.08 -2.14 -9.95
N GLU A 76 14.81 -1.44 -9.08
CA GLU A 76 14.82 0.02 -8.98
C GLU A 76 15.42 0.65 -10.24
N ALA A 77 16.58 0.15 -10.68
CA ALA A 77 17.24 0.61 -11.90
C ALA A 77 16.41 0.30 -13.15
N ALA A 78 15.79 -0.89 -13.23
CA ALA A 78 14.92 -1.27 -14.33
C ALA A 78 13.74 -0.30 -14.44
N MET A 79 13.06 0.01 -13.32
CA MET A 79 11.97 0.98 -13.32
C MET A 79 12.45 2.40 -13.65
N ARG A 80 13.60 2.81 -13.13
CA ARG A 80 14.13 4.15 -13.38
C ARG A 80 14.49 4.36 -14.85
N ASN A 81 15.13 3.36 -15.45
CA ASN A 81 15.57 3.38 -16.85
C ASN A 81 14.46 3.05 -17.83
N ASP A 82 13.30 2.57 -17.36
CA ASP A 82 12.14 2.32 -18.21
C ASP A 82 11.64 3.63 -18.84
N GLU A 83 11.45 3.60 -20.16
CA GLU A 83 11.04 4.75 -20.97
C GLU A 83 9.52 4.84 -21.17
N THR A 84 8.74 3.95 -20.53
CA THR A 84 7.28 3.97 -20.67
C THR A 84 6.74 5.33 -20.20
N PRO A 85 6.04 6.07 -21.06
CA PRO A 85 5.45 7.33 -20.65
C PRO A 85 4.35 7.08 -19.60
N GLY A 86 4.16 8.01 -18.67
CA GLY A 86 3.10 7.95 -17.68
C GLY A 86 3.56 7.42 -16.32
N ASN A 87 2.69 6.65 -15.66
CA ASN A 87 2.86 6.33 -14.24
C ASN A 87 3.74 5.10 -14.01
N LYS A 88 4.64 5.17 -13.04
CA LYS A 88 5.48 4.05 -12.60
C LYS A 88 4.95 3.47 -11.28
N ILE A 89 4.58 2.20 -11.27
CA ILE A 89 3.96 1.52 -10.13
C ILE A 89 4.87 0.41 -9.65
N MET A 90 5.32 0.49 -8.40
CA MET A 90 6.17 -0.52 -7.79
C MET A 90 5.37 -1.39 -6.83
N ILE A 91 5.35 -2.70 -7.07
CA ILE A 91 4.74 -3.69 -6.19
C ILE A 91 5.84 -4.34 -5.35
N ALA A 92 5.89 -3.97 -4.08
CA ALA A 92 6.83 -4.48 -3.09
C ALA A 92 6.40 -5.87 -2.57
N HIS A 93 7.09 -6.35 -1.52
CA HIS A 93 6.80 -7.66 -0.94
C HIS A 93 5.47 -7.66 -0.18
N PHE A 94 4.74 -8.76 -0.30
CA PHE A 94 3.56 -9.05 0.50
C PHE A 94 3.89 -10.12 1.54
N SER A 95 3.66 -9.81 2.81
CA SER A 95 3.95 -10.70 3.93
C SER A 95 2.93 -11.83 4.06
N GLY A 96 3.37 -13.00 4.55
CA GLY A 96 2.52 -14.16 4.83
C GLY A 96 2.55 -15.25 3.75
N SER A 97 1.94 -16.41 4.06
CA SER A 97 1.96 -17.60 3.19
C SER A 97 1.33 -17.38 1.82
N LYS A 98 0.35 -16.47 1.72
CA LYS A 98 -0.33 -16.10 0.47
C LYS A 98 0.25 -14.87 -0.22
N GLY A 99 1.28 -14.24 0.34
CA GLY A 99 1.80 -12.96 -0.15
C GLY A 99 2.22 -12.96 -1.62
N GLY A 100 2.88 -14.03 -2.08
CA GLY A 100 3.22 -14.19 -3.50
C GLY A 100 2.00 -14.27 -4.44
N SER A 101 0.89 -14.85 -3.98
CA SER A 101 -0.36 -14.91 -4.74
C SER A 101 -1.07 -13.56 -4.75
N VAL A 102 -1.17 -12.86 -3.60
CA VAL A 102 -1.75 -11.51 -3.52
C VAL A 102 -0.98 -10.56 -4.45
N ARG A 103 0.34 -10.61 -4.42
CA ARG A 103 1.21 -9.82 -5.28
C ARG A 103 0.93 -10.04 -6.77
N ARG A 104 0.75 -11.30 -7.19
CA ARG A 104 0.42 -11.65 -8.57
C ARG A 104 -0.99 -11.18 -8.96
N GLN A 105 -1.96 -11.34 -8.07
CA GLN A 105 -3.33 -10.87 -8.31
C GLN A 105 -3.39 -9.34 -8.40
N LEU A 106 -2.64 -8.61 -7.57
CA LEU A 106 -2.52 -7.16 -7.70
C LEU A 106 -1.88 -6.76 -9.03
N GLY A 107 -0.81 -7.43 -9.45
CA GLY A 107 -0.21 -7.23 -10.78
C GLY A 107 -1.24 -7.39 -11.90
N LYS A 108 -1.95 -8.53 -11.90
CA LYS A 108 -3.03 -8.83 -12.85
C LYS A 108 -4.15 -7.79 -12.81
N ALA A 109 -4.58 -7.37 -11.62
CA ALA A 109 -5.59 -6.34 -11.43
C ALA A 109 -5.19 -5.03 -12.10
N LEU A 110 -3.96 -4.59 -11.88
CA LEU A 110 -3.46 -3.34 -12.44
C LEU A 110 -3.29 -3.44 -13.95
N GLU A 111 -2.74 -4.53 -14.48
CA GLU A 111 -2.59 -4.74 -15.93
C GLU A 111 -3.95 -4.75 -16.64
N THR A 112 -4.96 -5.37 -16.04
CA THR A 112 -6.26 -5.60 -16.69
C THR A 112 -7.20 -4.39 -16.53
N TYR A 113 -7.33 -3.84 -15.31
CA TYR A 113 -8.40 -2.91 -14.97
C TYR A 113 -7.92 -1.48 -14.64
N LEU A 114 -6.62 -1.25 -14.40
CA LEU A 114 -6.13 0.12 -14.19
C LEU A 114 -6.41 1.06 -15.37
N PRO A 115 -6.34 0.63 -16.65
CA PRO A 115 -6.70 1.48 -17.79
C PRO A 115 -8.07 2.14 -17.67
N GLU A 116 -9.02 1.47 -17.02
CA GLU A 116 -10.38 1.99 -16.81
C GLU A 116 -10.43 3.16 -15.81
N PHE A 117 -9.45 3.28 -14.91
CA PHE A 117 -9.40 4.29 -13.86
C PHE A 117 -8.27 5.31 -14.05
N ASN A 118 -7.42 5.16 -15.07
CA ASN A 118 -6.27 6.04 -15.31
C ASN A 118 -6.36 6.85 -16.61
N PHE A 119 -7.55 6.92 -17.23
CA PHE A 119 -7.81 7.55 -18.53
C PHE A 119 -7.04 6.90 -19.70
N GLY A 120 -6.73 5.61 -19.61
CA GLY A 120 -5.90 4.91 -20.60
C GLY A 120 -4.46 5.40 -20.66
N SER A 121 -3.99 6.12 -19.63
CA SER A 121 -2.60 6.56 -19.55
C SER A 121 -1.69 5.32 -19.54
N PRO A 122 -0.61 5.29 -20.34
CA PRO A 122 0.40 4.24 -20.21
C PRO A 122 1.00 4.25 -18.81
N PHE A 123 1.44 3.07 -18.38
CA PHE A 123 2.06 2.85 -17.08
C PHE A 123 3.02 1.66 -17.13
N TYR A 124 3.98 1.66 -16.22
CA TYR A 124 4.92 0.57 -16.01
C TYR A 124 4.70 -0.05 -14.63
N ILE A 125 4.70 -1.39 -14.56
CA ILE A 125 4.64 -2.12 -13.30
C ILE A 125 5.97 -2.80 -13.05
N GLY A 126 6.61 -2.45 -11.93
CA GLY A 126 7.82 -3.08 -11.43
C GLY A 126 7.57 -3.87 -10.15
N TYR A 127 8.49 -4.76 -9.84
CA TYR A 127 8.42 -5.67 -8.71
C TYR A 127 9.71 -5.60 -7.90
N CYS A 128 9.64 -5.20 -6.62
CA CYS A 128 10.80 -5.19 -5.72
C CYS A 128 10.63 -6.12 -4.50
N GLY A 129 11.73 -6.52 -3.88
CA GLY A 129 11.75 -7.40 -2.70
C GLY A 129 11.58 -6.69 -1.36
N LEU A 130 11.32 -5.37 -1.35
CA LEU A 130 11.25 -4.59 -0.12
C LEU A 130 10.10 -5.09 0.77
N LYS A 131 10.44 -5.48 2.00
CA LYS A 131 9.47 -5.86 3.03
C LYS A 131 9.21 -4.66 3.95
N LEU A 132 7.94 -4.38 4.17
CA LEU A 132 7.44 -3.33 5.04
C LEU A 132 6.52 -3.96 6.08
N ASP A 133 6.67 -3.56 7.33
CA ASP A 133 5.89 -4.10 8.45
C ASP A 133 4.60 -3.29 8.69
N ALA A 134 4.55 -2.04 8.21
CA ALA A 134 3.38 -1.17 8.29
C ALA A 134 2.22 -1.67 7.40
N ILE A 135 1.41 -2.59 7.95
CA ILE A 135 0.19 -3.10 7.32
C ILE A 135 -1.06 -2.59 8.07
N ASP A 136 -0.92 -2.35 9.38
CA ASP A 136 -2.04 -2.07 10.30
C ASP A 136 -1.87 -0.75 11.06
N PHE A 137 -0.62 -0.33 11.21
CA PHE A 137 -0.22 0.79 12.05
C PHE A 137 0.59 1.79 11.23
N ALA A 138 0.95 2.90 11.87
CA ALA A 138 1.79 3.92 11.27
C ALA A 138 3.12 3.35 10.75
N TYR A 139 3.74 4.03 9.81
CA TYR A 139 5.12 3.76 9.45
C TYR A 139 6.03 3.79 10.68
N THR A 140 6.89 2.80 10.81
CA THR A 140 8.10 2.98 11.61
C THR A 140 9.00 4.02 10.94
N GLU A 141 9.86 4.71 11.69
CA GLU A 141 10.82 5.65 11.11
C GLU A 141 11.69 4.97 10.03
N GLN A 142 12.02 3.69 10.24
CA GLN A 142 12.76 2.87 9.29
C GLN A 142 11.95 2.58 8.01
N ASP A 143 10.68 2.21 8.12
CA ASP A 143 9.82 1.96 6.96
C ASP A 143 9.62 3.24 6.13
N HIS A 144 9.44 4.37 6.80
CA HIS A 144 9.29 5.66 6.15
C HIS A 144 10.56 6.03 5.37
N ALA A 145 11.74 5.88 5.98
CA ALA A 145 13.02 6.13 5.32
C ALA A 145 13.26 5.18 4.14
N ARG A 146 12.94 3.89 4.27
CA ARG A 146 13.06 2.90 3.20
C ARG A 146 12.15 3.19 2.02
N LEU A 147 10.89 3.57 2.27
CA LEU A 147 9.95 3.95 1.22
C LEU A 147 10.40 5.23 0.50
N LYS A 148 10.88 6.23 1.23
CA LYS A 148 11.42 7.45 0.64
C LYS A 148 12.61 7.15 -0.27
N ALA A 149 13.56 6.35 0.22
CA ALA A 149 14.70 5.91 -0.57
C ALA A 149 14.26 5.12 -1.82
N LEU A 150 13.26 4.25 -1.70
CA LEU A 150 12.72 3.49 -2.84
C LEU A 150 12.08 4.41 -3.89
N PHE A 151 11.31 5.43 -3.47
CA PHE A 151 10.76 6.42 -4.40
C PHE A 151 11.85 7.20 -5.15
N GLU A 152 12.89 7.62 -4.43
CA GLU A 152 14.03 8.36 -5.02
C GLU A 152 14.87 7.49 -5.96
N ALA A 153 15.07 6.21 -5.61
CA ALA A 153 15.87 5.27 -6.39
C ALA A 153 15.15 4.77 -7.65
N SER A 154 13.88 4.39 -7.54
CA SER A 154 13.10 3.81 -8.63
C SER A 154 12.41 4.85 -9.52
N GLY A 155 12.15 6.05 -8.99
CA GLY A 155 11.30 7.04 -9.67
C GLY A 155 9.82 6.67 -9.71
N ALA A 156 9.36 5.72 -8.89
CA ALA A 156 7.95 5.33 -8.82
C ALA A 156 7.02 6.51 -8.45
N ASP A 157 5.77 6.42 -8.90
CA ASP A 157 4.67 7.32 -8.54
C ASP A 157 3.76 6.70 -7.47
N LEU A 158 3.65 5.37 -7.48
CA LEU A 158 2.88 4.58 -6.53
C LEU A 158 3.71 3.38 -6.07
N ILE A 159 3.72 3.13 -4.77
CA ILE A 159 4.24 1.90 -4.18
C ILE A 159 3.09 1.16 -3.50
N ALA A 160 2.97 -0.13 -3.78
CA ALA A 160 1.99 -1.02 -3.16
C ALA A 160 2.66 -2.20 -2.44
N TRP A 161 2.18 -2.52 -1.25
CA TRP A 161 2.63 -3.67 -0.44
C TRP A 161 1.47 -4.19 0.40
N GLY A 162 1.71 -5.19 1.24
CA GLY A 162 0.68 -5.64 2.17
C GLY A 162 0.97 -6.98 2.78
N GLY A 163 -0.08 -7.66 3.22
CA GLY A 163 0.05 -9.01 3.75
C GLY A 163 -1.27 -9.56 4.30
N ALA A 164 -1.21 -10.82 4.70
CA ALA A 164 -2.30 -11.49 5.39
C ALA A 164 -2.44 -10.94 6.81
N LEU A 165 -3.68 -10.73 7.24
CA LEU A 165 -3.98 -10.45 8.64
C LEU A 165 -3.80 -11.72 9.49
N PRO A 166 -3.22 -11.61 10.70
CA PRO A 166 -3.26 -12.69 11.66
C PRO A 166 -4.71 -13.11 11.94
N ASP A 167 -4.97 -14.41 11.97
CA ASP A 167 -6.27 -15.00 12.33
C ASP A 167 -7.48 -14.59 11.45
N SER A 168 -7.24 -14.08 10.25
CA SER A 168 -8.28 -13.75 9.27
C SER A 168 -7.95 -14.24 7.87
N LYS A 169 -8.99 -14.55 7.09
CA LYS A 169 -8.84 -14.77 5.64
C LYS A 169 -8.54 -13.46 4.89
N ALA A 170 -8.76 -12.31 5.53
CA ALA A 170 -8.60 -11.01 4.92
C ALA A 170 -7.13 -10.68 4.59
N GLN A 171 -6.95 -10.05 3.44
CA GLN A 171 -5.68 -9.52 2.96
C GLN A 171 -5.72 -8.01 3.03
N ARG A 172 -4.65 -7.39 3.54
CA ARG A 172 -4.48 -5.95 3.53
C ARG A 172 -3.51 -5.55 2.44
N LEU A 173 -3.91 -4.56 1.67
CA LEU A 173 -3.13 -3.92 0.63
C LEU A 173 -2.95 -2.45 1.00
N CYS A 174 -1.71 -2.00 1.01
CA CYS A 174 -1.33 -0.64 1.33
C CYS A 174 -0.81 0.04 0.06
N PHE A 175 -1.23 1.27 -0.15
CA PHE A 175 -0.88 2.08 -1.31
C PHE A 175 -0.37 3.44 -0.84
N THR A 176 0.80 3.85 -1.33
CA THR A 176 1.34 5.18 -1.03
C THR A 176 1.90 5.83 -2.27
N THR A 177 1.81 7.16 -2.32
CA THR A 177 2.39 7.99 -3.38
C THR A 177 3.48 8.88 -2.81
N ARG A 178 4.28 9.48 -3.69
CA ARG A 178 5.31 10.43 -3.31
C ARG A 178 4.77 11.58 -2.47
N ASP A 179 3.63 12.14 -2.87
CA ASP A 179 2.97 13.25 -2.17
C ASP A 179 2.51 12.85 -0.77
N MET A 180 2.00 11.62 -0.61
CA MET A 180 1.56 11.13 0.70
C MET A 180 2.74 11.05 1.66
N ILE A 181 3.85 10.44 1.24
CA ILE A 181 5.07 10.32 2.07
C ILE A 181 5.65 11.68 2.41
N ALA A 182 5.64 12.64 1.48
CA ALA A 182 6.17 13.98 1.70
C ALA A 182 5.47 14.74 2.85
N THR A 183 4.25 14.35 3.24
CA THR A 183 3.53 14.98 4.36
C THR A 183 4.08 14.64 5.75
N ASN A 184 5.05 13.73 5.87
CA ASN A 184 5.60 13.21 7.14
C ASN A 184 4.51 12.72 8.13
N ARG A 185 3.36 12.27 7.60
CA ARG A 185 2.28 11.73 8.44
C ARG A 185 2.55 10.25 8.77
N PRO A 186 2.26 9.80 10.00
CA PRO A 186 2.49 8.42 10.40
C PRO A 186 1.73 7.40 9.53
N GLN A 187 0.51 7.74 9.09
CA GLN A 187 -0.32 6.93 8.20
C GLN A 187 -0.38 7.54 6.80
N ALA A 188 0.77 7.85 6.21
CA ALA A 188 0.87 8.35 4.84
C ALA A 188 0.69 7.23 3.80
N PHE A 189 -0.31 6.38 3.99
CA PHE A 189 -0.75 5.35 3.04
C PHE A 189 -2.25 5.12 3.11
N PHE A 190 -2.79 4.55 2.04
CA PHE A 190 -4.16 4.10 1.97
C PHE A 190 -4.21 2.58 2.12
N MET A 191 -5.12 2.11 2.98
CA MET A 191 -5.33 0.70 3.25
C MET A 191 -6.61 0.22 2.58
N LEU A 192 -6.51 -0.86 1.82
CA LEU A 192 -7.61 -1.64 1.28
C LEU A 192 -7.59 -3.01 1.95
N THR A 193 -8.74 -3.45 2.46
CA THR A 193 -8.92 -4.81 2.99
C THR A 193 -9.81 -5.58 2.02
N LEU A 194 -9.35 -6.75 1.58
CA LEU A 194 -10.11 -7.68 0.77
C LEU A 194 -10.32 -8.96 1.58
N GLU A 195 -11.55 -9.45 1.63
CA GLU A 195 -11.90 -10.69 2.31
C GLU A 195 -11.87 -11.88 1.34
N GLY A 196 -12.04 -13.09 1.86
CA GLY A 196 -12.07 -14.31 1.04
C GLY A 196 -10.69 -14.89 0.70
N ASP A 197 -10.69 -16.01 -0.03
CA ASP A 197 -9.44 -16.62 -0.52
C ASP A 197 -8.93 -15.87 -1.76
N VAL A 198 -7.63 -15.61 -1.80
CA VAL A 198 -6.92 -15.00 -2.93
C VAL A 198 -7.10 -15.80 -4.23
N ALA A 199 -7.32 -17.10 -4.12
CA ALA A 199 -7.62 -17.97 -5.27
C ALA A 199 -9.04 -17.78 -5.83
N GLU A 200 -9.96 -17.30 -5.00
CA GLU A 200 -11.38 -17.09 -5.33
C GLU A 200 -11.66 -15.65 -5.76
N TRP A 201 -10.71 -14.73 -5.58
CA TRP A 201 -10.84 -13.34 -6.03
C TRP A 201 -11.15 -13.27 -7.53
N GLY A 202 -12.30 -12.68 -7.81
CA GLY A 202 -12.87 -12.53 -9.14
C GLY A 202 -12.66 -11.12 -9.67
N GLU A 203 -13.50 -10.76 -10.63
CA GLU A 203 -13.43 -9.47 -11.31
C GLU A 203 -13.60 -8.27 -10.35
N ASP A 204 -14.50 -8.38 -9.38
CA ASP A 204 -14.87 -7.29 -8.47
C ASP A 204 -13.70 -6.89 -7.54
N GLU A 205 -12.99 -7.86 -6.96
CA GLU A 205 -11.80 -7.60 -6.14
C GLU A 205 -10.66 -7.00 -6.97
N LEU A 206 -10.45 -7.52 -8.19
CA LEU A 206 -9.41 -7.00 -9.09
C LEU A 206 -9.72 -5.56 -9.52
N ARG A 207 -10.97 -5.26 -9.88
CA ARG A 207 -11.41 -3.89 -10.20
C ARG A 207 -11.28 -2.96 -8.99
N THR A 208 -11.58 -3.45 -7.79
CA THR A 208 -11.42 -2.66 -6.56
C THR A 208 -9.97 -2.26 -6.32
N MET A 209 -9.02 -3.19 -6.49
CA MET A 209 -7.58 -2.88 -6.40
C MET A 209 -7.16 -1.84 -7.44
N ALA A 210 -7.63 -1.99 -8.68
CA ALA A 210 -7.33 -1.06 -9.76
C ALA A 210 -7.93 0.33 -9.52
N TYR A 211 -9.17 0.42 -9.04
CA TYR A 211 -9.81 1.68 -8.66
C TYR A 211 -9.00 2.41 -7.58
N VAL A 212 -8.63 1.69 -6.51
CA VAL A 212 -7.84 2.28 -5.41
C VAL A 212 -6.50 2.79 -5.92
N ALA A 213 -5.78 2.01 -6.73
CA ALA A 213 -4.51 2.45 -7.32
C ALA A 213 -4.68 3.66 -8.24
N GLY A 214 -5.67 3.62 -9.15
CA GLY A 214 -5.99 4.70 -10.07
C GLY A 214 -6.34 6.00 -9.34
N ARG A 215 -7.11 5.90 -8.25
CA ARG A 215 -7.50 7.03 -7.41
C ARG A 215 -6.33 7.71 -6.72
N ARG A 216 -5.26 6.98 -6.41
CA ARG A 216 -4.02 7.52 -5.83
C ARG A 216 -3.10 8.12 -6.89
N LEU A 217 -2.95 7.46 -8.03
CA LEU A 217 -2.19 7.98 -9.16
C LEU A 217 -2.81 9.25 -9.74
N ARG A 218 -4.14 9.36 -9.68
CA ARG A 218 -4.90 10.51 -10.16
C ARG A 218 -5.84 11.01 -9.05
N PRO A 219 -5.33 11.83 -8.11
CA PRO A 219 -6.17 12.43 -7.09
C PRO A 219 -7.32 13.28 -7.65
N ALA A 220 -7.18 13.73 -8.89
CA ALA A 220 -8.18 14.48 -9.64
C ALA A 220 -9.46 13.67 -9.93
N LEU A 221 -9.47 12.32 -9.84
CA LEU A 221 -10.72 11.55 -10.00
C LEU A 221 -11.83 11.99 -9.03
N GLY A 222 -11.49 12.50 -7.84
CA GLY A 222 -12.48 13.10 -6.92
C GLY A 222 -12.74 14.60 -7.13
N ARG A 223 -12.21 15.16 -8.22
CA ARG A 223 -12.38 16.53 -8.68
C ARG A 223 -12.89 16.51 -10.13
N PRO A 224 -14.15 16.09 -10.35
CA PRO A 224 -14.68 15.94 -11.69
C PRO A 224 -14.67 17.24 -12.51
N ALA A 225 -14.71 18.40 -11.84
CA ALA A 225 -14.58 19.72 -12.48
C ALA A 225 -13.29 19.91 -13.28
N ASP A 226 -12.23 19.13 -12.99
CA ASP A 226 -10.94 19.22 -13.68
C ASP A 226 -10.97 18.50 -15.05
N PHE A 227 -12.06 17.81 -15.39
CA PHE A 227 -12.19 17.02 -16.61
C PHE A 227 -13.43 17.37 -17.43
N ARG A 228 -13.36 17.10 -18.72
CA ARG A 228 -14.51 17.14 -19.61
C ARG A 228 -15.37 15.87 -19.45
N ALA A 229 -16.67 16.02 -19.64
CA ALA A 229 -17.62 14.93 -19.49
C ALA A 229 -17.32 13.69 -20.36
N ASP A 230 -16.88 13.89 -21.62
CA ASP A 230 -16.51 12.81 -22.55
C ASP A 230 -15.40 11.91 -22.02
N ARG A 231 -14.45 12.49 -21.27
CA ARG A 231 -13.36 11.74 -20.64
C ARG A 231 -13.75 11.07 -19.34
N LEU A 232 -14.73 11.61 -18.62
CA LEU A 232 -15.20 11.05 -17.35
C LEU A 232 -16.19 9.90 -17.52
N MET A 233 -17.07 9.94 -18.52
CA MET A 233 -18.12 8.94 -18.71
C MET A 233 -17.61 7.48 -18.68
N PRO A 234 -16.52 7.11 -19.40
CA PRO A 234 -16.01 5.74 -19.34
C PRO A 234 -15.61 5.30 -17.92
N ILE A 235 -15.01 6.21 -17.15
CA ILE A 235 -14.60 5.96 -15.76
C ILE A 235 -15.81 5.83 -14.86
N LEU A 236 -16.83 6.67 -15.05
CA LEU A 236 -18.06 6.58 -14.28
C LEU A 236 -18.80 5.26 -14.55
N HIS A 237 -18.79 4.77 -15.78
CA HIS A 237 -19.34 3.44 -16.05
C HIS A 237 -18.53 2.32 -15.37
N ALA A 238 -17.20 2.43 -15.30
CA ALA A 238 -16.37 1.49 -14.55
C ALA A 238 -16.66 1.53 -13.03
N MET A 239 -16.84 2.74 -12.47
CA MET A 239 -17.24 2.94 -11.09
C MET A 239 -18.66 2.42 -10.82
N GLU A 240 -19.60 2.63 -11.74
CA GLU A 240 -20.98 2.12 -11.66
C GLU A 240 -21.02 0.60 -11.61
N LYS A 241 -20.18 -0.08 -12.42
CA LYS A 241 -20.01 -1.54 -12.35
C LYS A 241 -19.55 -1.98 -10.96
N LEU A 242 -18.55 -1.30 -10.38
CA LEU A 242 -18.05 -1.57 -9.04
C LEU A 242 -19.09 -1.30 -7.94
N LEU A 243 -19.93 -0.27 -8.09
CA LEU A 243 -20.99 0.04 -7.14
C LEU A 243 -22.11 -1.02 -7.14
N ASN A 244 -22.30 -1.70 -8.27
CA ASN A 244 -23.30 -2.76 -8.47
C ASN A 244 -22.68 -4.17 -8.45
N ALA A 245 -21.43 -4.29 -8.03
CA ALA A 245 -20.69 -5.53 -7.89
C ALA A 245 -21.36 -6.49 -6.87
N GLU A 246 -21.10 -7.79 -7.00
CA GLU A 246 -21.53 -8.77 -6.00
C GLU A 246 -20.71 -8.59 -4.71
N THR A 247 -19.42 -8.31 -4.87
CA THR A 247 -18.50 -7.99 -3.76
C THR A 247 -17.99 -6.54 -3.89
N PRO A 248 -18.81 -5.53 -3.53
CA PRO A 248 -18.39 -4.14 -3.63
C PRO A 248 -17.27 -3.82 -2.63
N PRO A 249 -16.46 -2.77 -2.89
CA PRO A 249 -15.45 -2.33 -1.94
C PRO A 249 -16.07 -1.98 -0.60
N THR A 250 -15.31 -2.18 0.47
CA THR A 250 -15.73 -1.90 1.85
C THR A 250 -14.91 -0.78 2.49
N GLY A 251 -15.38 -0.28 3.63
CA GLY A 251 -14.69 0.72 4.43
C GLY A 251 -14.43 2.02 3.66
N ARG A 252 -13.19 2.52 3.74
CA ARG A 252 -12.82 3.81 3.14
C ARG A 252 -12.86 3.79 1.60
N ALA A 253 -12.58 2.65 0.97
CA ALA A 253 -12.63 2.53 -0.49
C ALA A 253 -14.08 2.68 -1.01
N ALA A 254 -15.05 2.11 -0.30
CA ALA A 254 -16.48 2.26 -0.60
C ALA A 254 -16.90 3.73 -0.56
N VAL A 255 -16.52 4.42 0.51
CA VAL A 255 -16.84 5.84 0.73
C VAL A 255 -16.25 6.71 -0.39
N GLU A 256 -14.98 6.51 -0.75
CA GLU A 256 -14.36 7.27 -1.83
C GLU A 256 -15.01 6.96 -3.19
N LEU A 257 -15.37 5.71 -3.47
CA LEU A 257 -16.04 5.31 -4.71
C LEU A 257 -17.40 5.99 -4.86
N GLU A 258 -18.23 5.95 -3.82
CA GLU A 258 -19.54 6.60 -3.84
C GLU A 258 -19.42 8.12 -4.00
N GLU A 259 -18.46 8.75 -3.33
CA GLU A 259 -18.24 10.20 -3.44
C GLU A 259 -17.74 10.63 -4.82
N ASP A 260 -16.77 9.90 -5.37
CA ASP A 260 -16.21 10.18 -6.68
C ASP A 260 -17.27 9.97 -7.77
N PHE A 261 -18.04 8.87 -7.69
CA PHE A 261 -19.13 8.60 -8.64
C PHE A 261 -20.24 9.64 -8.55
N ALA A 262 -20.74 9.97 -7.35
CA ALA A 262 -21.80 10.96 -7.19
C ALA A 262 -21.39 12.34 -7.72
N ALA A 263 -20.17 12.77 -7.40
CA ALA A 263 -19.66 14.06 -7.86
C ALA A 263 -19.47 14.06 -9.39
N GLY A 264 -18.93 12.97 -9.95
CA GLY A 264 -18.71 12.84 -11.39
C GLY A 264 -20.00 12.75 -12.19
N ALA A 265 -20.98 11.97 -11.72
CA ALA A 265 -22.30 11.87 -12.32
C ALA A 265 -23.02 13.24 -12.34
N LEU A 266 -22.94 14.02 -11.24
CA LEU A 266 -23.48 15.38 -11.21
C LEU A 266 -22.82 16.29 -12.25
N HIS A 267 -21.48 16.25 -12.33
CA HIS A 267 -20.72 17.07 -13.26
C HIS A 267 -21.01 16.71 -14.73
N VAL A 268 -21.02 15.42 -15.06
CA VAL A 268 -21.40 14.95 -16.40
C VAL A 268 -22.84 15.35 -16.71
N GLY A 269 -23.77 15.12 -15.79
CA GLY A 269 -25.18 15.48 -15.93
C GLY A 269 -25.40 16.97 -16.23
N ASP A 270 -24.68 17.86 -15.54
CA ASP A 270 -24.71 19.31 -15.80
C ASP A 270 -24.09 19.66 -17.16
N GLN A 271 -22.91 19.13 -17.48
CA GLN A 271 -22.19 19.48 -18.71
C GLN A 271 -22.87 18.99 -19.99
N VAL A 272 -23.44 17.79 -19.99
CA VAL A 272 -24.09 17.20 -21.18
C VAL A 272 -25.60 17.24 -21.11
N ASN A 273 -26.16 17.93 -20.11
CA ASN A 273 -27.59 18.08 -19.89
C ASN A 273 -28.33 16.72 -19.90
N SER A 274 -27.82 15.76 -19.11
CA SER A 274 -28.34 14.38 -19.06
C SER A 274 -29.12 14.13 -17.78
N LEU A 275 -30.42 13.90 -17.92
CA LEU A 275 -31.31 13.60 -16.80
C LEU A 275 -30.94 12.28 -16.11
N GLU A 276 -30.46 11.28 -16.86
CA GLU A 276 -30.02 9.99 -16.32
C GLU A 276 -28.86 10.16 -15.33
N TRP A 277 -27.83 10.92 -15.71
CA TRP A 277 -26.68 11.17 -14.84
C TRP A 277 -27.04 12.01 -13.62
N LEU A 278 -27.93 12.99 -13.78
CA LEU A 278 -28.46 13.78 -12.67
C LEU A 278 -29.26 12.91 -11.68
N ASP A 279 -30.03 11.94 -12.18
CA ASP A 279 -30.79 11.00 -11.35
C ASP A 279 -29.89 10.03 -10.58
N LYS A 280 -28.86 9.48 -11.23
CA LYS A 280 -27.84 8.65 -10.56
C LYS A 280 -27.14 9.43 -9.44
N ALA A 281 -26.76 10.69 -9.70
CA ALA A 281 -26.13 11.55 -8.69
C ALA A 281 -27.06 11.85 -7.51
N ALA A 282 -28.32 12.25 -7.79
CA ALA A 282 -29.30 12.57 -6.75
C ALA A 282 -29.64 11.34 -5.90
N SER A 283 -29.92 10.20 -6.53
CA SER A 283 -30.27 8.95 -5.85
C SER A 283 -29.14 8.48 -4.93
N LEU A 284 -27.90 8.49 -5.41
CA LEU A 284 -26.76 8.09 -4.58
C LEU A 284 -26.53 9.07 -3.41
N ARG A 285 -26.60 10.39 -3.64
CA ARG A 285 -26.45 11.38 -2.56
C ARG A 285 -27.55 11.27 -1.51
N ALA A 286 -28.79 11.03 -1.92
CA ALA A 286 -29.90 10.80 -0.99
C ALA A 286 -29.66 9.56 -0.12
N ARG A 287 -29.21 8.44 -0.71
CA ARG A 287 -28.83 7.21 0.01
C ARG A 287 -27.68 7.44 0.97
N MET A 288 -26.65 8.16 0.56
CA MET A 288 -25.51 8.50 1.42
C MET A 288 -25.94 9.36 2.61
N LEU A 289 -26.81 10.36 2.39
CA LEU A 289 -27.31 11.25 3.43
C LEU A 289 -28.23 10.55 4.43
N SER A 290 -28.98 9.52 4.02
CA SER A 290 -29.82 8.75 4.96
C SER A 290 -28.99 7.89 5.92
N GLN A 291 -27.74 7.62 5.58
CA GLN A 291 -26.79 6.83 6.39
C GLN A 291 -25.82 7.70 7.20
N MET A 292 -25.69 9.00 6.87
CA MET A 292 -24.78 9.93 7.54
C MET A 292 -25.49 10.78 8.58
N LYS A 293 -24.86 10.95 9.75
CA LYS A 293 -25.25 11.98 10.71
C LYS A 293 -24.41 13.26 10.50
N PRO A 294 -25.00 14.46 10.65
CA PRO A 294 -24.25 15.71 10.53
C PRO A 294 -23.03 15.79 11.45
N ASP A 295 -23.14 15.23 12.65
CA ASP A 295 -22.11 15.31 13.70
C ASP A 295 -20.87 14.45 13.40
N ASP A 296 -21.00 13.40 12.58
CA ASP A 296 -19.90 12.48 12.29
C ASP A 296 -18.84 13.13 11.37
N ASN A 297 -19.30 13.89 10.38
CA ASN A 297 -18.44 14.63 9.46
C ASN A 297 -19.22 15.75 8.75
N LEU A 298 -19.28 16.92 9.41
CA LEU A 298 -20.07 18.07 8.96
C LEU A 298 -19.70 18.53 7.54
N LEU A 299 -18.41 18.51 7.19
CA LEU A 299 -17.94 18.94 5.85
C LEU A 299 -18.40 17.98 4.76
N ARG A 300 -18.29 16.67 5.01
CA ARG A 300 -18.76 15.63 4.09
C ARG A 300 -20.27 15.72 3.90
N TRP A 301 -21.01 15.87 5.00
CA TRP A 301 -22.46 16.02 4.99
C TRP A 301 -22.89 17.27 4.23
N SER A 302 -22.25 18.42 4.49
CA SER A 302 -22.45 19.69 3.79
C SER A 302 -22.28 19.54 2.28
N ARG A 303 -21.16 18.93 1.84
CA ARG A 303 -20.92 18.66 0.41
C ARG A 303 -21.99 17.77 -0.21
N ALA A 304 -22.40 16.70 0.47
CA ALA A 304 -23.43 15.80 -0.03
C ALA A 304 -24.79 16.51 -0.19
N LYS A 305 -25.15 17.40 0.74
CA LYS A 305 -26.35 18.25 0.67
C LYS A 305 -26.32 19.22 -0.51
N ILE A 306 -25.19 19.91 -0.71
CA ILE A 306 -25.02 20.82 -1.85
C ILE A 306 -25.13 20.06 -3.16
N ASP A 307 -24.45 18.92 -3.30
CA ASP A 307 -24.50 18.11 -4.54
C ASP A 307 -25.90 17.54 -4.81
N LEU A 308 -26.61 17.05 -3.79
CA LEU A 308 -28.01 16.59 -3.92
C LEU A 308 -28.92 17.73 -4.40
N GLY A 309 -28.88 18.87 -3.70
CA GLY A 309 -29.74 20.00 -4.03
C GLY A 309 -29.45 20.56 -5.42
N ARG A 310 -28.18 20.59 -5.83
CA ARG A 310 -27.75 20.94 -7.20
C ARG A 310 -28.33 19.98 -8.24
N ALA A 311 -28.21 18.68 -8.02
CA ALA A 311 -28.77 17.67 -8.92
C ALA A 311 -30.28 17.90 -9.10
N MET A 312 -31.02 18.07 -8.00
CA MET A 312 -32.47 18.31 -8.03
C MET A 312 -32.85 19.61 -8.75
N CYS A 313 -32.10 20.69 -8.55
CA CYS A 313 -32.33 21.96 -9.25
C CYS A 313 -32.14 21.79 -10.76
N LEU A 314 -31.06 21.12 -11.19
CA LEU A 314 -30.79 20.83 -12.60
C LEU A 314 -31.86 19.93 -13.21
N GLN A 315 -32.34 18.90 -12.49
CA GLN A 315 -33.47 18.08 -12.93
C GLN A 315 -34.73 18.92 -13.20
N CYS A 316 -34.97 19.95 -12.38
CA CYS A 316 -36.12 20.86 -12.55
C CYS A 316 -35.97 21.83 -13.73
N GLU A 317 -34.76 22.00 -14.27
CA GLU A 317 -34.56 22.72 -15.53
C GLU A 317 -35.08 21.91 -16.73
N HIS A 318 -34.94 20.58 -16.68
CA HIS A 318 -35.51 19.67 -17.68
C HIS A 318 -37.03 19.55 -17.54
N LYS A 319 -37.49 19.24 -16.33
CA LYS A 319 -38.92 19.03 -16.02
C LYS A 319 -39.26 19.83 -14.77
N PHE A 320 -39.84 21.00 -14.98
CA PHE A 320 -40.14 21.92 -13.89
C PHE A 320 -41.18 21.33 -12.92
N GLU A 321 -40.74 21.16 -11.67
CA GLU A 321 -41.56 20.71 -10.55
C GLU A 321 -41.30 21.64 -9.35
N SER A 322 -42.24 22.54 -9.06
CA SER A 322 -42.00 23.63 -8.09
C SER A 322 -41.64 23.13 -6.69
N ALA A 323 -42.31 22.07 -6.21
CA ALA A 323 -42.01 21.48 -4.90
C ALA A 323 -40.60 20.90 -4.86
N LYS A 324 -40.24 20.10 -5.87
CA LYS A 324 -38.92 19.49 -6.02
C LYS A 324 -37.81 20.54 -6.14
N LEU A 325 -38.05 21.64 -6.85
CA LEU A 325 -37.10 22.74 -6.96
C LEU A 325 -36.87 23.42 -5.60
N GLN A 326 -37.94 23.67 -4.84
CA GLN A 326 -37.85 24.25 -3.49
C GLN A 326 -37.11 23.30 -2.53
N ASP A 327 -37.38 22.00 -2.58
CA ASP A 327 -36.68 20.99 -1.79
C ASP A 327 -35.18 20.94 -2.13
N GLY A 328 -34.85 20.99 -3.43
CA GLY A 328 -33.47 21.07 -3.91
C GLY A 328 -32.76 22.32 -3.38
N MET A 329 -33.41 23.48 -3.44
CA MET A 329 -32.87 24.72 -2.88
C MET A 329 -32.67 24.63 -1.36
N ASN A 330 -33.57 23.97 -0.62
CA ASN A 330 -33.43 23.77 0.82
C ASN A 330 -32.20 22.94 1.16
N HIS A 331 -31.93 21.85 0.43
CA HIS A 331 -30.70 21.08 0.60
C HIS A 331 -29.45 21.91 0.34
N VAL A 332 -29.45 22.75 -0.69
CA VAL A 332 -28.30 23.64 -0.95
C VAL A 332 -28.10 24.64 0.20
N ARG A 333 -29.17 25.23 0.75
CA ARG A 333 -29.09 26.15 1.90
C ARG A 333 -28.53 25.46 3.14
N GLU A 334 -29.06 24.30 3.51
CA GLU A 334 -28.57 23.50 4.66
C GLU A 334 -27.07 23.19 4.52
N GLY A 335 -26.65 22.78 3.33
CA GLY A 335 -25.25 22.49 3.05
C GLY A 335 -24.35 23.73 3.12
N ILE A 336 -24.79 24.87 2.56
CA ILE A 336 -24.09 26.16 2.67
C ILE A 336 -23.92 26.56 4.14
N GLU A 337 -24.99 26.49 4.93
CA GLU A 337 -24.97 26.86 6.35
C GLU A 337 -23.99 26.00 7.14
N ALA A 338 -24.03 24.68 6.96
CA ALA A 338 -23.08 23.75 7.56
C ALA A 338 -21.64 23.97 7.08
N GLY A 339 -21.45 24.44 5.84
CA GLY A 339 -20.15 24.69 5.23
C GLY A 339 -19.52 26.05 5.55
N ARG A 340 -20.22 26.96 6.24
CA ARG A 340 -19.71 28.32 6.54
C ARG A 340 -18.46 28.32 7.42
N ALA A 341 -18.27 27.30 8.24
CA ALA A 341 -17.09 27.16 9.07
C ALA A 341 -15.86 26.61 8.31
N ASP A 342 -16.01 26.18 7.05
CA ASP A 342 -14.91 25.67 6.23
C ASP A 342 -14.07 26.83 5.64
N PRO A 343 -12.76 26.92 5.93
CA PRO A 343 -11.89 27.93 5.36
C PRO A 343 -11.72 27.84 3.84
N ARG A 344 -12.11 26.72 3.20
CA ARG A 344 -11.89 26.49 1.77
C ARG A 344 -13.00 27.05 0.86
N LEU A 345 -14.16 27.45 1.39
CA LEU A 345 -15.34 28.13 0.80
C LEU A 345 -15.86 27.74 -0.61
N LYS A 346 -15.13 26.94 -1.39
CA LYS A 346 -15.40 26.64 -2.80
C LYS A 346 -16.72 25.90 -3.02
N TYR A 347 -17.05 24.98 -2.11
CA TYR A 347 -18.34 24.25 -2.18
C TYR A 347 -19.50 25.18 -1.86
N THR A 348 -19.33 26.09 -0.92
CA THR A 348 -20.30 27.13 -0.58
C THR A 348 -20.56 28.05 -1.77
N GLU A 349 -19.52 28.51 -2.47
CA GLU A 349 -19.65 29.31 -3.70
C GLU A 349 -20.42 28.55 -4.79
N THR A 350 -20.11 27.26 -4.99
CA THR A 350 -20.81 26.39 -5.95
C THR A 350 -22.30 26.25 -5.59
N GLY A 351 -22.61 26.12 -4.30
CA GLY A 351 -23.99 26.12 -3.81
C GLY A 351 -24.71 27.45 -4.06
N VAL A 352 -24.06 28.58 -3.78
CA VAL A 352 -24.64 29.92 -4.00
C VAL A 352 -24.95 30.14 -5.48
N ALA A 353 -24.05 29.74 -6.37
CA ALA A 353 -24.29 29.82 -7.81
C ALA A 353 -25.52 28.99 -8.24
N ALA A 354 -25.68 27.78 -7.68
CA ALA A 354 -26.83 26.94 -7.96
C ALA A 354 -28.15 27.55 -7.46
N LEU A 355 -28.16 28.17 -6.27
CA LEU A 355 -29.35 28.87 -5.75
C LEU A 355 -29.78 30.01 -6.68
N ARG A 356 -28.83 30.85 -7.13
CA ARG A 356 -29.13 31.94 -8.05
C ARG A 356 -29.72 31.44 -9.37
N ARG A 357 -29.20 30.32 -9.89
CA ARG A 357 -29.72 29.69 -11.10
C ARG A 357 -31.15 29.18 -10.89
N ALA A 358 -31.42 28.50 -9.78
CA ALA A 358 -32.75 28.02 -9.40
C ALA A 358 -33.77 29.16 -9.20
N GLU A 359 -33.37 30.26 -8.58
CA GLU A 359 -34.19 31.48 -8.44
C GLU A 359 -34.58 32.05 -9.80
N GLY A 360 -33.63 32.10 -10.75
CA GLY A 360 -33.90 32.49 -12.13
C GLY A 360 -34.95 31.60 -12.82
N VAL A 361 -34.93 30.29 -12.58
CA VAL A 361 -35.93 29.35 -13.11
C VAL A 361 -37.32 29.68 -12.54
N LEU A 362 -37.43 29.92 -11.23
CA LEU A 362 -38.70 30.30 -10.58
C LEU A 362 -39.25 31.62 -11.13
N GLU A 363 -38.39 32.64 -11.28
CA GLU A 363 -38.81 33.93 -11.83
C GLU A 363 -39.29 33.82 -13.27
N SER A 364 -38.55 33.09 -14.11
CA SER A 364 -38.93 32.87 -15.51
C SER A 364 -40.31 32.24 -15.60
N ARG A 365 -40.58 31.18 -14.82
CA ARG A 365 -41.88 30.50 -14.80
C ARG A 365 -43.02 31.39 -14.29
N ARG A 366 -42.78 32.21 -13.25
CA ARG A 366 -43.76 33.21 -12.76
C ARG A 366 -44.13 34.23 -13.84
N ARG A 367 -43.15 34.70 -14.62
CA ARG A 367 -43.40 35.65 -15.73
C ARG A 367 -44.23 34.99 -16.85
N PHE A 368 -43.99 33.72 -17.15
CA PHE A 368 -44.81 32.97 -18.10
C PHE A 368 -46.25 32.79 -17.61
N SER A 369 -46.49 32.45 -16.33
CA SER A 369 -47.86 32.27 -15.83
C SER A 369 -48.69 33.56 -15.84
N ILE A 370 -48.05 34.73 -15.64
CA ILE A 370 -48.74 36.03 -15.66
C ILE A 370 -49.09 36.46 -17.10
N ARG A 371 -48.23 36.16 -18.09
CA ARG A 371 -48.46 36.58 -19.49
C ARG A 371 -49.58 35.86 -20.22
N TRP A 372 -50.02 34.70 -19.73
CA TRP A 372 -51.07 33.88 -20.38
C TRP A 372 -52.42 33.90 -19.64
N ASN A 373 -52.49 34.57 -18.49
CA ASN A 373 -53.73 34.78 -17.72
C ASN A 373 -54.35 36.18 -17.94
N ASN A 374 -53.78 36.97 -18.84
CA ASN A 374 -54.34 38.20 -19.41
C ASN A 374 -54.61 37.98 -20.89
#